data_AF-A0A6H9WTG3-F1
#
_entry.id   AF-A0A6H9WTG3-F1
#
_cell.length_a   1.000
_cell.length_b   1.000
_cell.length_c   1.000
_cell.angle_alpha   90.00
_cell.angle_beta   90.00
_cell.angle_gamma   90.00
#
_symmetry.space_group_name_H-M   'P 1'
#
loop_
_entity.id
_entity.type
_entity.pdbx_description
1 polymer ?
#
loop_
_entity_poly.entity_id
_entity_poly.type
_entity_poly.pdbx_seq_one_letter_code
_entity_poly.pdbx_strand_id
1 'polypeptide(L)'
;MTSGPAGGGDPGRPPESPPNSDEQQKQLREARRRVDKIYGIGLLVFGMLATIVNMTFFTENALAQQFAALFDEYGIATYARPAGLTTLSLVGIIGHPVIYAITLYITLIVWRRDRIAAWIPVVGAVVAMLFTVALMLIGVALHPELLQAAMTAPSPTP
;
A
#
# COMPACT_ATOMS: atom_id res chain seq x y z
N MET A 1 75.04 10.63 29.39
CA MET A 1 74.38 10.28 28.11
C MET A 1 73.81 8.89 28.27
N THR A 2 72.52 8.78 28.56
CA THR A 2 71.83 7.52 28.88
C THR A 2 70.95 7.11 27.71
N SER A 3 71.34 6.06 27.01
CA SER A 3 70.58 5.41 25.95
C SER A 3 69.45 4.57 26.55
N GLY A 4 68.20 4.97 26.32
CA GLY A 4 67.00 4.18 26.67
C GLY A 4 66.69 3.13 25.60
N PRO A 5 66.13 1.96 25.96
CA PRO A 5 65.86 0.88 25.01
C PRO A 5 64.60 1.18 24.19
N ALA A 6 64.73 0.92 22.88
CA ALA A 6 63.66 1.00 21.91
C ALA A 6 62.54 0.00 22.24
N GLY A 7 61.32 0.51 22.41
CA GLY A 7 60.11 -0.29 22.55
C GLY A 7 59.84 -1.06 21.25
N GLY A 8 59.90 -2.39 21.35
CA GLY A 8 59.52 -3.30 20.28
C GLY A 8 58.03 -3.22 20.00
N GLY A 9 57.66 -2.60 18.88
CA GLY A 9 56.36 -2.80 18.27
C GLY A 9 56.33 -4.17 17.59
N ASP A 10 55.54 -5.08 18.13
CA ASP A 10 55.28 -6.41 17.57
C ASP A 10 54.50 -6.27 16.24
N PRO A 11 55.08 -6.60 15.07
CA PRO A 11 54.43 -6.41 13.76
C PRO A 11 53.31 -7.42 13.43
N GLY A 12 52.96 -8.31 14.36
CA GLY A 12 52.12 -9.48 14.05
C GLY A 12 50.67 -9.44 14.56
N ARG A 13 50.26 -8.45 15.36
CA ARG A 13 48.93 -8.50 15.99
C ARG A 13 47.85 -7.98 15.03
N PRO A 14 46.89 -8.82 14.57
CA PRO A 14 45.76 -8.31 13.79
C PRO A 14 45.01 -7.26 14.63
N PRO A 15 44.49 -6.18 14.02
CA PRO A 15 43.80 -5.13 14.75
C PRO A 15 42.64 -5.75 15.53
N GLU A 16 42.73 -5.70 16.85
CA GLU A 16 41.70 -6.16 17.77
C GLU A 16 40.44 -5.33 17.48
N SER A 17 39.41 -5.96 16.91
CA SER A 17 38.15 -5.29 16.65
C SER A 17 37.57 -4.83 17.99
N PRO A 18 37.13 -3.56 18.14
CA PRO A 18 36.75 -3.02 19.43
C PRO A 18 35.66 -3.89 20.06
N PRO A 19 35.80 -4.29 21.35
CA PRO A 19 34.98 -5.32 22.00
C PRO A 19 33.46 -5.02 22.06
N ASN A 20 33.03 -3.82 21.64
CA ASN A 20 31.63 -3.38 21.62
C ASN A 20 30.96 -3.39 20.23
N SER A 21 31.67 -3.65 19.12
CA SER A 21 31.09 -3.50 17.78
C SER A 21 29.99 -4.52 17.47
N ASP A 22 30.17 -5.77 17.91
CA ASP A 22 29.27 -6.87 17.55
C ASP A 22 27.99 -6.88 18.38
N GLU A 23 28.10 -6.55 19.67
CA GLU A 23 26.93 -6.39 20.54
C GLU A 23 26.10 -5.16 20.16
N GLN A 24 26.75 -4.02 19.86
CA GLN A 24 26.05 -2.83 19.35
C GLN A 24 25.34 -3.12 18.02
N GLN A 25 25.98 -3.85 17.10
CA GLN A 25 25.34 -4.24 15.84
C GLN A 25 24.14 -5.17 16.03
N LYS A 26 24.18 -6.10 17.00
CA LYS A 26 23.03 -6.96 17.32
C LYS A 26 21.88 -6.13 17.89
N GLN A 27 22.15 -5.24 18.84
CA GLN A 27 21.15 -4.35 19.43
C GLN A 27 20.49 -3.46 18.37
N LEU A 28 21.27 -2.90 17.43
CA LEU A 28 20.74 -2.10 16.32
C LEU A 28 19.83 -2.92 15.40
N ARG A 29 20.20 -4.16 15.07
CA ARG A 29 19.36 -5.06 14.24
C ARG A 29 18.05 -5.41 14.95
N GLU A 30 18.09 -5.68 16.25
CA GLU A 30 16.90 -5.95 17.05
C GLU A 30 15.98 -4.73 17.17
N ALA A 31 16.56 -3.55 17.42
CA ALA A 31 15.80 -2.30 17.46
C ALA A 31 15.11 -2.03 16.12
N ARG A 32 15.84 -2.17 15.00
CA ARG A 32 15.28 -2.02 13.65
C ARG A 32 14.15 -3.02 13.38
N ARG A 33 14.27 -4.25 13.87
CA ARG A 33 13.25 -5.29 13.73
C ARG A 33 11.99 -5.01 14.57
N ARG A 34 12.15 -4.43 15.77
CA ARG A 34 11.00 -3.98 16.58
C ARG A 34 10.25 -2.85 15.89
N VAL A 35 10.98 -1.87 15.37
CA VAL A 35 10.42 -0.74 14.64
C VAL A 35 9.67 -1.20 13.37
N ASP A 36 10.26 -2.13 12.58
CA ASP A 36 9.59 -2.74 11.42
C ASP A 36 8.25 -3.38 11.79
N LYS A 37 8.20 -4.13 12.90
CA LYS A 37 6.97 -4.77 13.37
C LYS A 37 5.91 -3.75 13.77
N ILE A 38 6.26 -2.70 14.52
CA ILE A 38 5.30 -1.67 14.95
C ILE A 38 4.69 -0.98 13.74
N TYR A 39 5.53 -0.53 12.79
CA TYR A 39 5.02 0.11 11.57
C TYR A 39 4.19 -0.85 10.72
N GLY A 40 4.65 -2.08 10.50
CA GLY A 40 3.90 -3.05 9.71
C GLY A 40 2.55 -3.41 10.35
N ILE A 41 2.47 -3.55 11.67
CA ILE A 41 1.18 -3.75 12.36
C ILE A 41 0.28 -2.53 12.18
N GLY A 42 0.80 -1.32 12.38
CA GLY A 42 0.04 -0.08 12.18
C GLY A 42 -0.53 0.03 10.76
N LEU A 43 0.29 -0.26 9.75
CA LEU A 43 -0.10 -0.30 8.34
C LEU A 43 -1.17 -1.36 8.05
N LEU A 44 -1.08 -2.54 8.65
CA LEU A 44 -2.08 -3.60 8.48
C LEU A 44 -3.42 -3.22 9.12
N VAL A 45 -3.40 -2.68 10.35
CA VAL A 45 -4.63 -2.23 11.02
C VAL A 45 -5.29 -1.10 10.22
N PHE A 46 -4.50 -0.13 9.78
CA PHE A 46 -4.98 0.95 8.91
C PHE A 46 -5.55 0.40 7.60
N GLY A 47 -4.84 -0.52 6.95
CA GLY A 47 -5.28 -1.18 5.72
C GLY A 47 -6.59 -1.97 5.89
N MET A 48 -6.79 -2.61 7.04
CA MET A 48 -8.05 -3.30 7.36
C MET A 48 -9.20 -2.30 7.44
N LEU A 49 -9.03 -1.20 8.19
CA LEU A 49 -10.05 -0.16 8.30
C LEU A 49 -10.35 0.47 6.94
N ALA A 50 -9.31 0.79 6.16
CA ALA A 50 -9.46 1.31 4.81
C ALA A 50 -10.22 0.32 3.90
N THR A 51 -9.96 -0.98 4.00
CA THR A 51 -10.66 -2.02 3.24
C THR A 51 -12.15 -2.07 3.59
N ILE A 52 -12.49 -2.06 4.89
CA ILE A 52 -13.87 -2.06 5.37
C ILE A 52 -14.62 -0.83 4.86
N VAL A 53 -13.99 0.35 4.97
CA VAL A 53 -14.55 1.60 4.46
C VAL A 53 -14.71 1.54 2.94
N ASN A 54 -13.74 1.00 2.20
CA ASN A 54 -13.83 0.92 0.74
C ASN A 54 -14.97 0.00 0.27
N MET A 55 -15.26 -1.08 1.01
CA MET A 55 -16.39 -1.96 0.70
C MET A 55 -17.74 -1.23 0.71
N THR A 56 -17.92 -0.21 1.56
CA THR A 56 -19.19 0.55 1.60
C THR A 56 -19.37 1.42 0.36
N PHE A 57 -18.27 1.96 -0.19
CA PHE A 57 -18.26 2.74 -1.44
C PHE A 57 -18.54 1.88 -2.68
N PHE A 58 -18.26 0.58 -2.63
CA PHE A 58 -18.49 -0.36 -3.73
C PHE A 58 -19.82 -1.11 -3.65
N THR A 59 -20.74 -0.71 -2.78
CA THR A 59 -22.12 -1.23 -2.85
C THR A 59 -22.81 -0.74 -4.12
N GLU A 60 -23.68 -1.56 -4.70
CA GLU A 60 -24.39 -1.20 -5.94
C GLU A 60 -25.12 0.14 -5.83
N ASN A 61 -25.76 0.41 -4.70
CA ASN A 61 -26.44 1.68 -4.46
C ASN A 61 -25.45 2.85 -4.30
N ALA A 62 -24.33 2.67 -3.60
CA ALA A 62 -23.32 3.72 -3.49
C ALA A 62 -22.70 4.04 -4.85
N LEU A 63 -22.41 3.03 -5.67
CA LEU A 63 -21.93 3.24 -7.04
C LEU A 63 -22.98 3.96 -7.89
N ALA A 64 -24.25 3.55 -7.81
CA ALA A 64 -25.32 4.20 -8.54
C ALA A 64 -25.49 5.67 -8.15
N GLN A 65 -25.37 6.00 -6.87
CA GLN A 65 -25.41 7.39 -6.40
C GLN A 65 -24.22 8.20 -6.88
N GLN A 66 -23.01 7.62 -6.85
CA GLN A 66 -21.80 8.27 -7.36
C GLN A 66 -21.92 8.57 -8.87
N PHE A 67 -22.37 7.60 -9.68
CA PHE A 67 -22.57 7.84 -11.11
C PHE A 67 -23.73 8.79 -11.39
N ALA A 68 -24.84 8.70 -10.66
CA ALA A 68 -25.93 9.67 -10.81
C ALA A 68 -25.46 11.11 -10.54
N ALA A 69 -24.65 11.32 -9.50
CA ALA A 69 -24.07 12.62 -9.20
C ALA A 69 -23.16 13.13 -10.33
N LEU A 70 -22.38 12.24 -10.97
CA LEU A 70 -21.59 12.62 -12.15
C LEU A 70 -22.48 13.00 -13.33
N PHE A 71 -23.55 12.24 -13.61
CA PHE A 71 -24.51 12.59 -14.67
C PHE A 71 -25.13 13.96 -14.45
N ASP A 72 -25.51 14.28 -13.20
CA ASP A 72 -26.03 15.59 -12.81
C ASP A 72 -24.98 16.69 -12.97
N GLU A 73 -23.73 16.45 -12.56
CA GLU A 73 -22.61 17.40 -12.66
C GLU A 73 -22.27 17.74 -14.11
N TYR A 74 -22.28 16.75 -15.01
CA TYR A 74 -22.02 16.96 -16.44
C TYR A 74 -23.26 17.42 -17.23
N GLY A 75 -24.42 17.58 -16.58
CA GLY A 75 -25.67 17.98 -17.23
C GLY A 75 -26.14 16.98 -18.30
N ILE A 76 -25.84 15.70 -18.10
CA ILE A 76 -26.21 14.61 -19.01
C ILE A 76 -27.70 14.29 -18.83
N ALA A 77 -28.25 13.48 -19.73
CA ALA A 77 -29.58 12.89 -19.58
C ALA A 77 -29.77 12.17 -18.23
N THR A 78 -31.02 11.81 -17.92
CA THR A 78 -31.35 11.10 -16.68
C THR A 78 -30.54 9.80 -16.52
N TYR A 79 -29.89 9.65 -15.36
CA TYR A 79 -29.11 8.46 -15.04
C TYR A 79 -29.96 7.18 -15.13
N ALA A 80 -29.48 6.22 -15.92
CA ALA A 80 -30.03 4.88 -15.99
C ALA A 80 -29.00 3.87 -15.45
N ARG A 81 -29.44 3.01 -14.52
CA ARG A 81 -28.56 2.00 -13.91
C ARG A 81 -28.14 0.95 -14.94
N PRO A 82 -26.84 0.71 -15.17
CA PRO A 82 -26.40 -0.27 -16.14
C PRO A 82 -26.51 -1.69 -15.56
N ALA A 83 -26.80 -2.67 -16.42
CA ALA A 83 -26.95 -4.07 -15.98
C ALA A 83 -25.67 -4.67 -15.37
N GLY A 84 -24.49 -4.15 -15.74
CA GLY A 84 -23.20 -4.58 -15.20
C GLY A 84 -22.85 -4.06 -13.80
N LEU A 85 -23.63 -3.13 -13.24
CA LEU A 85 -23.29 -2.45 -11.99
C LEU A 85 -23.26 -3.42 -10.80
N THR A 86 -24.19 -4.36 -10.74
CA THR A 86 -24.24 -5.40 -9.69
C THR A 86 -22.97 -6.26 -9.71
N THR A 87 -22.52 -6.69 -10.90
CA THR A 87 -21.29 -7.47 -11.04
C THR A 87 -20.07 -6.65 -10.60
N LEU A 88 -19.99 -5.38 -11.02
CA LEU A 88 -18.90 -4.48 -10.62
C LEU A 88 -18.86 -4.30 -9.09
N SER A 89 -20.04 -4.12 -8.47
CA SER A 89 -20.18 -4.02 -7.01
C SER A 89 -19.65 -5.28 -6.32
N LEU A 90 -20.06 -6.47 -6.78
CA LEU A 90 -19.60 -7.73 -6.19
C LEU A 90 -18.09 -7.91 -6.31
N VAL A 91 -17.51 -7.59 -7.48
CA VAL A 91 -16.06 -7.64 -7.68
C VAL A 91 -15.33 -6.66 -6.76
N GLY A 92 -15.86 -5.46 -6.57
CA GLY A 92 -15.30 -4.48 -5.63
C GLY A 92 -15.38 -4.96 -4.17
N ILE A 93 -16.54 -5.44 -3.74
CA ILE A 93 -16.78 -5.89 -2.36
C ILE A 93 -15.93 -7.12 -2.01
N ILE A 94 -15.77 -8.07 -2.93
CA ILE A 94 -15.01 -9.31 -2.68
C ILE A 94 -13.51 -9.10 -2.96
N GLY A 95 -13.17 -8.35 -4.00
CA GLY A 95 -11.80 -8.17 -4.46
C GLY A 95 -10.90 -7.46 -3.44
N HIS A 96 -11.39 -6.39 -2.80
CA HIS A 96 -10.58 -5.65 -1.82
C HIS A 96 -10.20 -6.51 -0.59
N PRO A 97 -11.13 -7.23 0.07
CA PRO A 97 -10.78 -8.19 1.12
C PRO A 97 -9.80 -9.27 0.68
N VAL A 98 -9.93 -9.79 -0.55
CA VAL A 98 -9.00 -10.81 -1.07
C VAL A 98 -7.59 -10.25 -1.23
N ILE A 99 -7.44 -9.05 -1.81
CA ILE A 99 -6.14 -8.36 -1.94
C ILE A 99 -5.52 -8.11 -0.56
N TYR A 100 -6.34 -7.63 0.38
CA TYR A 100 -5.90 -7.40 1.75
C TYR A 100 -5.46 -8.71 2.43
N ALA A 101 -6.24 -9.80 2.30
CA ALA A 101 -5.93 -11.10 2.89
C ALA A 101 -4.62 -11.68 2.35
N ILE A 102 -4.38 -11.56 1.04
CA ILE A 102 -3.11 -11.98 0.41
C ILE A 102 -1.95 -11.15 0.97
N THR A 103 -2.10 -9.82 1.04
CA THR A 103 -1.07 -8.92 1.57
C THR A 103 -0.74 -9.26 3.03
N LEU A 104 -1.77 -9.46 3.85
CA LEU A 104 -1.63 -9.87 5.25
C LEU A 104 -0.90 -11.21 5.36
N TYR A 105 -1.34 -12.22 4.59
CA TYR A 105 -0.74 -13.55 4.59
C TYR A 105 0.76 -13.52 4.23
N ILE A 106 1.14 -12.79 3.17
CA ILE A 106 2.53 -12.62 2.76
C ILE A 106 3.34 -11.91 3.85
N THR A 107 2.79 -10.84 4.44
CA THR A 107 3.46 -10.10 5.53
C THR A 107 3.74 -11.03 6.72
N LEU A 108 2.78 -11.86 7.12
CA LEU A 108 2.94 -12.81 8.21
C LEU A 108 4.00 -13.89 7.90
N ILE A 109 4.05 -14.42 6.68
CA ILE A 109 5.08 -15.38 6.27
C ILE A 109 6.48 -14.76 6.35
N VAL A 110 6.65 -13.53 5.88
CA VAL A 110 7.96 -12.86 5.87
C VAL A 110 8.44 -12.56 7.29
N TRP A 111 7.53 -12.15 8.18
CA TRP A 111 7.85 -11.99 9.60
C TRP A 111 8.25 -13.29 10.31
N ARG A 112 7.66 -14.43 9.92
CA ARG A 112 8.08 -15.75 10.42
C ARG A 112 9.50 -16.15 9.98
N ARG A 113 10.01 -15.54 8.91
CA ARG A 113 11.36 -15.76 8.38
C ARG A 113 12.38 -14.74 8.90
N ASP A 114 12.03 -13.98 9.94
CA ASP A 114 12.89 -12.98 10.57
C ASP A 114 13.38 -11.86 9.63
N ARG A 115 12.66 -11.61 8.53
CA ARG A 115 12.97 -10.54 7.56
C ARG A 115 12.11 -9.30 7.79
N ILE A 116 12.61 -8.17 7.28
CA ILE A 116 11.92 -6.87 7.24
C ILE A 116 10.72 -6.99 6.30
N ALA A 117 9.52 -6.69 6.79
CA ALA A 117 8.27 -6.91 6.06
C ALA A 117 7.37 -5.67 5.96
N ALA A 118 7.69 -4.55 6.62
CA ALA A 118 6.83 -3.37 6.64
C ALA A 118 6.58 -2.73 5.26
N TRP A 119 7.42 -3.03 4.26
CA TRP A 119 7.21 -2.57 2.87
C TRP A 119 6.09 -3.35 2.16
N ILE A 120 5.75 -4.55 2.61
CA ILE A 120 4.73 -5.41 1.96
C ILE A 120 3.34 -4.79 2.09
N PRO A 121 2.88 -4.34 3.28
CA PRO A 121 1.63 -3.60 3.40
C PRO A 121 1.54 -2.37 2.49
N VAL A 122 2.65 -1.65 2.28
CA VAL A 122 2.70 -0.49 1.38
C VAL A 122 2.46 -0.92 -0.06
N VAL A 123 3.13 -1.97 -0.53
CA VAL A 123 2.90 -2.52 -1.88
C VAL A 123 1.47 -3.03 -2.03
N GLY A 124 0.94 -3.73 -1.02
CA GLY A 124 -0.46 -4.18 -1.02
C GLY A 124 -1.46 -3.03 -1.12
N ALA A 125 -1.19 -1.90 -0.44
CA ALA A 125 -2.01 -0.69 -0.55
C ALA A 125 -1.96 -0.09 -1.96
N VAL A 126 -0.79 -0.05 -2.59
CA VAL A 126 -0.66 0.40 -4.00
C VAL A 126 -1.44 -0.51 -4.94
N VAL A 127 -1.36 -1.83 -4.76
CA VAL A 127 -2.14 -2.80 -5.56
C VAL A 127 -3.64 -2.59 -5.37
N ALA A 128 -4.11 -2.40 -4.13
CA ALA A 128 -5.52 -2.13 -3.85
C ALA A 128 -5.99 -0.80 -4.47
N MET A 129 -5.15 0.23 -4.45
CA MET A 129 -5.43 1.51 -5.10
C MET A 129 -5.57 1.35 -6.62
N LEU A 130 -4.63 0.66 -7.27
CA LEU A 130 -4.71 0.39 -8.71
C LEU A 130 -5.95 -0.44 -9.05
N PHE A 131 -6.31 -1.38 -8.20
CA PHE A 131 -7.54 -2.16 -8.34
C PHE A 131 -8.79 -1.27 -8.25
N THR A 132 -8.87 -0.35 -7.29
CA THR A 132 -9.94 0.67 -7.20
C THR A 132 -10.02 1.49 -8.50
N VAL A 133 -8.88 2.01 -8.99
CA VAL A 133 -8.83 2.78 -10.24
C VAL A 133 -9.36 1.97 -11.42
N ALA A 134 -8.93 0.71 -11.55
CA ALA A 134 -9.41 -0.18 -12.61
C ALA A 134 -10.92 -0.40 -12.55
N LEU A 135 -11.49 -0.62 -11.36
CA LEU A 135 -12.94 -0.77 -11.20
C LEU A 135 -13.71 0.51 -11.56
N MET A 136 -13.19 1.68 -11.19
CA MET A 136 -13.81 2.95 -11.57
C MET A 136 -13.78 3.17 -13.08
N LEU A 137 -12.67 2.85 -13.75
CA LEU A 137 -12.59 2.92 -15.21
C LEU A 137 -13.58 1.97 -15.89
N ILE A 138 -13.75 0.75 -15.36
CA ILE A 138 -14.78 -0.18 -15.84
C ILE A 138 -16.18 0.41 -15.63
N GLY A 139 -16.44 1.00 -14.46
CA GLY A 139 -17.73 1.65 -14.16
C GLY A 139 -18.05 2.79 -15.13
N VAL A 140 -17.07 3.65 -15.45
CA VAL A 140 -17.23 4.68 -16.48
C VAL A 140 -17.46 4.06 -17.86
N ALA A 141 -16.77 2.97 -18.20
CA ALA A 141 -16.98 2.27 -19.47
C ALA A 141 -18.36 1.61 -19.60
N LEU A 142 -19.06 1.33 -18.49
CA LEU A 142 -20.47 0.92 -18.50
C LEU A 142 -21.43 2.06 -18.86
N HIS A 143 -20.93 3.31 -18.88
CA HIS A 143 -21.66 4.54 -19.17
C HIS A 143 -21.04 5.27 -20.37
N PRO A 144 -21.33 4.83 -21.61
CA PRO A 144 -20.77 5.46 -22.81
C PRO A 144 -21.14 6.95 -22.92
N GLU A 145 -22.24 7.39 -22.31
CA GLU A 145 -22.66 8.79 -22.27
C GLU A 145 -21.66 9.67 -21.52
N LEU A 146 -21.07 9.17 -20.43
CA LEU A 146 -20.03 9.89 -19.68
C LEU A 146 -18.76 10.08 -20.52
N LEU A 147 -18.38 9.05 -21.29
CA LEU A 147 -17.23 9.12 -22.19
C LEU A 147 -17.46 10.15 -23.30
N GLN A 148 -18.68 10.17 -23.88
CA GLN A 148 -19.06 11.16 -24.89
C GLN A 148 -19.04 12.58 -24.32
N ALA A 149 -19.66 12.79 -23.15
CA ALA A 149 -19.68 14.08 -22.47
C ALA A 149 -18.25 14.61 -22.22
N ALA A 150 -17.35 13.75 -21.75
CA ALA A 150 -15.95 14.11 -21.52
C ALA A 150 -15.19 14.49 -22.81
N MET A 151 -15.50 13.85 -23.94
CA MET A 151 -14.89 14.16 -25.25
C MET A 151 -15.44 15.45 -25.88
N THR A 152 -16.70 15.80 -25.59
CA THR A 152 -17.36 17.01 -26.09
C THR A 152 -17.26 18.21 -25.16
N ALA A 153 -16.84 17.99 -23.91
CA ALA A 153 -16.71 19.05 -22.93
C ALA A 153 -15.70 20.10 -23.42
N PRO A 154 -16.08 21.38 -23.53
CA PRO A 154 -15.15 22.44 -23.86
C PRO A 154 -14.06 22.48 -22.79
N SER A 155 -12.79 22.60 -23.21
CA SER A 155 -11.66 22.75 -22.30
C SER A 155 -11.94 23.90 -21.32
N PRO A 156 -11.77 23.70 -20.00
CA PRO A 156 -12.01 24.75 -19.02
C PRO A 156 -11.17 25.97 -19.39
N THR A 157 -11.82 27.10 -19.64
CA THR A 157 -11.14 28.38 -19.88
C THR A 157 -10.39 28.76 -18.59
N PRO A 158 -9.10 29.13 -18.69
CA PRO A 158 -8.27 29.46 -17.54
C PRO A 158 -8.77 30.66 -16.74
#